data_AF-X0WZQ6-F1
#
_entry.id   AF-X0WZQ6-F1
#
_cell.length_a   1.000
_cell.length_b   1.000
_cell.length_c   1.000
_cell.angle_alpha   90.00
_cell.angle_beta   90.00
_cell.angle_gamma   90.00
#
_symmetry.space_group_name_H-M   'P 1'
#
loop_
_entity.id
_entity.type
_entity.pdbx_description
1 polymer ?
#
loop_
_entity_poly.entity_id
_entity_poly.type
_entity_poly.pdbx_seq_one_letter_code
_entity_poly.pdbx_strand_id
1 'polypeptide(L)'
;GNILATAASSPEFPYRAPPKEAMSLAKKGQVIVIAPGQTSMVGAIKSLSNFNDTFLYVIRPVDARVLQQLRATRANVAEYQMLEQRRAGVQVAFGLMYVAMALTLLSSAIWIGMWFANRLVAPIGQLMGAAEEIAEGNLGVKVDVNPADGDLAVLGSTFNTMTSELKSQRDELVGANATLDERNCFMEAVLSGVTAGVVGVDTDGTVNLVNRSAETLLGVKEKKLTGTKLVKAVPEFAPYLKNAEEQKKRAATDQV
;
A
#
# COMPACT_ATOMS: atom_id res chain seq x y z
N GLY A 1 59.43 62.36 35.75
CA GLY A 1 60.87 62.26 36.06
C GLY A 1 61.60 63.23 35.18
N ASN A 2 62.67 63.85 35.69
CA ASN A 2 63.47 64.78 34.91
C ASN A 2 64.54 64.00 34.13
N ILE A 3 64.81 64.40 32.89
CA ILE A 3 65.86 63.79 32.07
C ILE A 3 67.20 64.34 32.57
N LEU A 4 68.09 63.47 33.07
CA LEU A 4 69.41 63.87 33.54
C LEU A 4 70.45 63.91 32.39
N ALA A 5 70.36 62.95 31.46
CA ALA A 5 71.19 62.87 30.27
C ALA A 5 70.46 62.08 29.18
N THR A 6 70.73 62.40 27.91
CA THR A 6 70.22 61.65 26.76
C THR A 6 71.35 61.39 25.76
N ALA A 7 71.48 60.15 25.29
CA ALA A 7 72.52 59.77 24.33
C ALA A 7 72.06 59.86 22.86
N ALA A 8 70.75 59.90 22.62
CA ALA A 8 70.18 59.97 21.27
C ALA A 8 68.79 60.58 21.34
N SER A 9 68.69 61.89 21.14
CA SER A 9 67.41 62.58 20.95
C SER A 9 67.13 62.68 19.46
N SER A 10 66.44 61.69 18.88
CA SER A 10 65.89 61.86 17.53
C SER A 10 64.64 62.74 17.63
N PRO A 11 64.51 63.82 16.82
CA PRO A 11 63.31 64.66 16.78
C PRO A 11 62.03 63.86 16.51
N GLU A 12 62.14 62.71 15.84
CA GLU A 12 61.03 61.83 15.50
C GLU A 12 60.47 61.03 16.68
N PHE A 13 61.22 60.91 17.79
CA PHE A 13 60.82 60.12 18.95
C PHE A 13 61.04 60.90 20.26
N PRO A 14 60.09 61.79 20.63
CA PRO A 14 60.20 62.55 21.87
C PRO A 14 60.16 61.64 23.08
N TYR A 15 60.86 62.05 24.14
CA TYR A 15 60.83 61.34 25.42
C TYR A 15 59.39 61.15 25.92
N ARG A 16 59.04 59.90 26.23
CA ARG A 16 57.81 59.54 26.92
C ARG A 16 58.16 58.89 28.25
N ALA A 17 57.55 59.38 29.32
CA ALA A 17 57.77 58.82 30.64
C ALA A 17 57.42 57.33 30.66
N PRO A 18 58.27 56.46 31.24
CA PRO A 18 57.97 55.04 31.35
C PRO A 18 56.74 54.83 32.25
N PRO A 19 55.97 53.73 32.05
CA PRO A 19 54.83 53.41 32.89
C PRO A 19 55.20 53.37 34.38
N LYS A 20 54.32 53.91 35.24
CA LYS A 20 54.56 54.00 36.69
C LYS A 20 54.83 52.63 37.32
N GLU A 21 54.18 51.58 36.83
CA GLU A 21 54.37 50.19 37.25
C GLU A 21 55.80 49.72 36.98
N ALA A 22 56.30 49.94 35.76
CA ALA A 22 57.66 49.58 35.37
C ALA A 22 58.72 50.34 36.18
N MET A 23 58.47 51.61 36.48
CA MET A 23 59.37 52.42 37.31
C MET A 23 59.40 51.94 38.78
N SER A 24 58.25 51.58 39.35
CA SER A 24 58.14 51.01 40.70
C SER A 24 58.86 49.67 40.83
N LEU A 25 58.72 48.81 39.81
CA LEU A 25 59.42 47.52 39.76
C LEU A 25 60.92 47.69 39.53
N ALA A 26 61.33 48.65 38.70
CA ALA A 26 62.76 48.95 38.50
C ALA A 26 63.44 49.51 39.76
N LYS A 27 62.71 50.24 40.63
CA LYS A 27 63.22 50.65 41.96
C LYS A 27 63.63 49.47 42.83
N LYS A 28 63.06 48.29 42.62
CA LYS A 28 63.41 47.04 43.32
C LYS A 28 64.67 46.37 42.75
N GLY A 29 65.41 47.02 41.85
CA GLY A 29 66.65 46.53 41.25
C GLY A 29 66.47 45.61 40.04
N GLN A 30 65.23 45.35 39.61
CA GLN A 30 64.94 44.48 38.46
C GLN A 30 65.00 45.25 37.14
N VAL A 31 65.38 44.56 36.06
CA VAL A 31 65.25 45.09 34.69
C VAL A 31 63.85 44.79 34.21
N ILE A 32 63.08 45.84 33.88
CA ILE A 32 61.72 45.70 33.38
C ILE A 32 61.70 45.99 31.89
N VAL A 33 61.27 45.00 31.12
CA VAL A 33 61.04 45.13 29.67
C VAL A 33 59.62 45.64 29.45
N ILE A 34 59.53 46.74 28.71
CA ILE A 34 58.28 47.37 28.29
C ILE A 34 57.96 46.85 26.89
N ALA A 35 56.87 46.09 26.79
CA ALA A 35 56.36 45.58 25.52
C ALA A 35 55.82 46.73 24.65
N PRO A 36 55.80 46.58 23.30
CA PRO A 36 55.47 47.67 22.39
C PRO A 36 54.04 48.19 22.50
N GLY A 37 53.13 47.45 23.15
CA GLY A 37 51.83 47.94 23.60
C GLY A 37 51.06 48.74 22.54
N GLN A 38 50.52 49.89 22.94
CA GLN A 38 49.90 50.88 22.04
C GLN A 38 50.90 51.96 21.56
N THR A 39 52.10 52.01 22.15
CA THR A 39 53.09 53.07 21.92
C THR A 39 54.09 52.73 20.80
N SER A 40 54.05 51.50 20.27
CA SER A 40 54.97 50.98 19.24
C SER A 40 56.45 51.12 19.63
N MET A 41 56.75 51.06 20.93
CA MET A 41 58.09 51.24 21.48
C MET A 41 58.42 50.10 22.42
N VAL A 42 59.51 49.37 22.15
CA VAL A 42 60.06 48.41 23.09
C VAL A 42 61.06 49.14 23.97
N GLY A 43 60.90 49.06 25.28
CA GLY A 43 61.78 49.73 26.22
C GLY A 43 62.34 48.79 27.28
N ALA A 44 63.41 49.21 27.93
CA ALA A 44 63.90 48.58 29.15
C ALA A 44 64.23 49.69 30.15
N ILE A 45 63.85 49.48 31.41
CA ILE A 45 64.20 50.38 32.52
C ILE A 45 64.93 49.61 33.62
N LYS A 46 65.99 50.22 34.15
CA LYS A 46 66.79 49.70 35.27
C LYS A 46 67.22 50.83 36.20
N SER A 47 67.18 50.62 37.51
CA SER A 47 67.77 51.56 38.48
C SER A 47 69.31 51.53 38.42
N LEU A 48 69.94 52.70 38.54
CA LEU A 48 71.40 52.81 38.66
C LEU A 48 71.81 52.77 40.13
N SER A 49 72.54 51.73 40.54
CA SER A 49 72.88 51.48 41.95
C SER A 49 73.72 52.58 42.61
N ASN A 50 74.49 53.34 41.83
CA ASN A 50 75.42 54.37 42.33
C ASN A 50 74.84 55.80 42.27
N PHE A 51 73.57 55.95 41.86
CA PHE A 51 72.90 57.25 41.72
C PHE A 51 71.53 57.19 42.39
N ASN A 52 71.25 58.15 43.28
CA ASN A 52 69.98 58.14 43.99
C ASN A 52 68.81 58.44 43.03
N ASP A 53 67.75 57.64 43.14
CA ASP A 53 66.51 57.70 42.35
C ASP A 53 66.70 57.90 40.83
N THR A 54 67.78 57.32 40.27
CA THR A 54 68.13 57.46 38.86
C THR A 54 67.93 56.15 38.09
N PHE A 55 67.36 56.25 36.89
CA PHE A 55 67.06 55.10 36.05
C PHE A 55 67.70 55.23 34.68
N LEU A 56 68.28 54.14 34.20
CA LEU A 56 68.61 53.97 32.79
C LEU A 56 67.34 53.52 32.07
N TYR A 57 66.88 54.32 31.11
CA TYR A 57 65.72 54.04 30.28
C TYR A 57 66.14 54.00 28.82
N VAL A 58 66.05 52.81 28.22
CA VAL A 58 66.39 52.58 26.81
C VAL A 58 65.09 52.29 26.08
N ILE A 59 64.84 52.97 24.97
CA ILE A 59 63.69 52.72 24.09
C ILE A 59 64.15 52.50 22.66
N ARG A 60 63.49 51.57 21.97
CA ARG A 60 63.65 51.31 20.54
C ARG A 60 62.27 51.38 19.89
N PRO A 61 62.07 52.26 18.89
CA PRO A 61 60.84 52.25 18.12
C PRO A 61 60.74 50.94 17.32
N VAL A 62 59.53 50.39 17.26
CA VAL A 62 59.19 49.26 16.40
C VAL A 62 58.17 49.77 15.39
N ASP A 63 58.34 49.42 14.12
CA ASP A 63 57.44 49.85 13.06
C ASP A 63 56.00 49.41 13.38
N ALA A 64 55.11 50.40 13.49
CA ALA A 64 53.70 50.18 13.79
C ALA A 64 53.03 49.29 12.72
N ARG A 65 53.52 49.32 11.47
CA ARG A 65 53.02 48.48 10.37
C ARG A 65 53.27 47.00 10.65
N VAL A 66 54.44 46.64 11.17
CA VAL A 66 54.80 45.26 11.51
C VAL A 66 53.94 44.74 12.67
N LEU A 67 53.71 45.58 13.68
CA LEU A 67 52.85 45.22 14.82
C LEU A 67 51.37 45.09 14.41
N GLN A 68 50.88 45.96 13.54
CA GLN A 68 49.53 45.90 12.99
C GLN A 68 49.35 44.64 12.15
N GLN A 69 50.33 44.29 11.31
CA GLN A 69 50.28 43.11 10.46
C GLN A 69 50.32 41.82 11.29
N LEU A 70 51.14 41.75 12.34
CA LEU A 70 51.12 40.64 13.31
C LEU A 70 49.76 40.49 14.02
N ARG A 71 49.11 41.58 14.40
CA ARG A 71 47.76 41.56 14.99
C ARG A 71 46.72 41.10 13.98
N ALA A 72 46.79 41.59 12.75
CA ALA A 72 45.90 41.17 11.66
C ALA A 72 46.05 39.67 11.38
N THR A 73 47.27 39.14 11.31
CA THR A 73 47.50 37.70 11.13
C THR A 73 46.93 36.88 12.29
N ARG A 74 47.10 37.31 13.55
CA ARG A 74 46.53 36.61 14.71
C ARG A 74 45.00 36.66 14.74
N ALA A 75 44.40 37.78 14.37
CA ALA A 75 42.95 37.92 14.28
C ALA A 75 42.36 37.00 13.20
N ASN A 76 43.00 36.94 12.03
CA ASN A 76 42.58 36.05 10.95
C ASN A 76 42.65 34.57 11.39
N VAL A 77 43.71 34.15 12.08
CA VAL A 77 43.83 32.77 12.59
C VAL A 77 42.72 32.42 13.58
N ALA A 78 42.35 33.35 14.46
CA ALA A 78 41.25 33.15 15.41
C ALA A 78 39.89 33.02 14.68
N GLU A 79 39.68 33.82 13.63
CA GLU A 79 38.49 33.74 12.79
C GLU A 79 38.41 32.40 12.02
N TYR A 80 39.53 31.93 11.47
CA TYR A 80 39.63 30.61 10.84
C TYR A 80 39.28 29.48 11.83
N GLN A 81 39.78 29.53 13.06
CA GLN A 81 39.46 28.54 14.08
C GLN A 81 37.97 28.52 14.45
N MET A 82 37.30 29.68 14.45
CA MET A 82 35.85 29.77 14.68
C MET A 82 35.04 29.18 13.52
N LEU A 83 35.49 29.36 12.27
CA LEU A 83 34.86 28.75 11.09
C LEU A 83 35.02 27.22 11.10
N GLU A 84 36.20 26.73 11.47
CA GLU A 84 36.47 25.28 11.60
C GLU A 84 35.52 24.64 12.63
N GLN A 85 35.29 25.30 13.78
CA GLN A 85 34.35 24.82 14.80
C GLN A 85 32.88 24.78 14.33
N ARG A 86 32.47 25.73 13.47
CA ARG A 86 31.11 25.74 12.90
C ARG A 86 30.89 24.63 11.88
N ARG A 87 31.95 24.15 11.21
CA ARG A 87 31.87 23.11 10.18
C ARG A 87 31.25 21.82 10.70
N ALA A 88 31.64 21.38 11.91
CA ALA A 88 31.10 20.17 12.53
C ALA A 88 29.60 20.29 12.83
N GLY A 89 29.16 21.44 13.37
CA GLY A 89 27.74 21.69 13.64
C GLY A 89 26.90 21.68 12.36
N VAL A 90 27.41 22.29 11.29
CA VAL A 90 26.74 22.27 9.97
C VAL A 90 26.66 20.85 9.41
N GLN A 91 27.74 20.06 9.48
CA GLN A 91 27.73 18.66 9.03
C GLN A 91 26.72 17.80 9.80
N VAL A 92 26.65 17.96 11.13
CA VAL A 92 25.66 17.25 11.96
C VAL A 92 24.24 17.68 11.59
N ALA A 93 23.98 18.96 11.37
CA ALA A 93 22.67 19.46 10.95
C ALA A 93 22.23 18.86 9.60
N PHE A 94 23.13 18.84 8.61
CA PHE A 94 22.86 18.19 7.32
C PHE A 94 22.65 16.68 7.47
N GLY A 95 23.47 16.00 8.28
CA GLY A 95 23.30 14.57 8.57
C GLY A 95 21.94 14.26 9.17
N LEU A 96 21.51 15.03 10.18
CA LEU A 96 20.19 14.90 10.79
C LEU A 96 19.06 15.17 9.78
N MET A 97 19.22 16.15 8.90
CA MET A 97 18.25 16.44 7.83
C MET A 97 18.11 15.24 6.87
N TYR A 98 19.22 14.62 6.46
CA TYR A 98 19.17 13.43 5.61
C TYR A 98 18.52 12.24 6.31
N VAL A 99 18.84 12.00 7.58
CA VAL A 99 18.21 10.94 8.37
C VAL A 99 16.70 11.18 8.50
N ALA A 100 16.28 12.41 8.80
CA ALA A 100 14.88 12.77 8.88
C ALA A 100 14.15 12.58 7.54
N MET A 101 14.77 13.00 6.44
CA MET A 101 14.24 12.80 5.08
C MET A 101 14.12 11.31 4.75
N ALA A 102 15.15 10.51 5.02
CA ALA A 102 15.14 9.07 4.80
C ALA A 102 14.05 8.36 5.62
N LEU A 103 13.91 8.70 6.90
CA LEU A 103 12.87 8.15 7.76
C LEU A 103 11.46 8.55 7.29
N THR A 104 11.29 9.78 6.84
CA THR A 104 10.00 10.27 6.30
C THR A 104 9.63 9.54 5.00
N LEU A 105 10.60 9.34 4.10
CA LEU A 105 10.40 8.58 2.86
C LEU A 105 10.09 7.12 3.14
N LEU A 106 10.84 6.49 4.04
CA LEU A 106 10.63 5.09 4.45
C LEU A 106 9.25 4.91 5.11
N SER A 107 8.88 5.81 6.02
CA SER A 107 7.57 5.78 6.68
C SER A 107 6.44 5.98 5.68
N SER A 108 6.58 6.94 4.75
CA SER A 108 5.62 7.16 3.67
C SER A 108 5.46 5.94 2.77
N ALA A 109 6.57 5.28 2.40
CA ALA A 109 6.54 4.08 1.57
C ALA A 109 5.81 2.93 2.26
N ILE A 110 6.08 2.69 3.55
CA ILE A 110 5.40 1.68 4.36
C ILE A 110 3.90 2.00 4.48
N TRP A 111 3.57 3.26 4.75
CA TRP A 111 2.18 3.70 4.84
C TRP A 111 1.43 3.46 3.53
N ILE A 112 1.96 3.94 2.40
CA ILE A 112 1.34 3.78 1.08
C ILE A 112 1.21 2.30 0.73
N GLY A 113 2.24 1.49 1.00
CA GLY A 113 2.20 0.04 0.77
C GLY A 113 1.11 -0.66 1.58
N MET A 114 0.98 -0.31 2.87
CA MET A 114 -0.06 -0.87 3.73
C MET A 114 -1.47 -0.42 3.31
N TRP A 115 -1.62 0.86 2.95
CA TRP A 115 -2.89 1.40 2.43
C TRP A 115 -3.30 0.70 1.13
N PHE A 116 -2.36 0.51 0.20
CA PHE A 116 -2.58 -0.18 -1.07
C PHE A 116 -2.93 -1.67 -0.87
N ALA A 117 -2.22 -2.36 0.02
CA ALA A 117 -2.51 -3.76 0.35
C ALA A 117 -3.94 -3.91 0.89
N ASN A 118 -4.34 -3.09 1.86
CA ASN A 118 -5.69 -3.14 2.41
C ASN A 118 -6.75 -2.76 1.36
N ARG A 119 -6.43 -1.85 0.44
CA ARG A 119 -7.35 -1.38 -0.59
C ARG A 119 -7.62 -2.41 -1.69
N LEU A 120 -6.62 -3.21 -2.06
CA LEU A 120 -6.78 -4.19 -3.15
C LEU A 120 -7.00 -5.62 -2.66
N VAL A 121 -6.25 -6.05 -1.64
CA VAL A 121 -6.25 -7.46 -1.22
C VAL A 121 -7.57 -7.82 -0.54
N ALA A 122 -8.15 -6.92 0.25
CA ALA A 122 -9.38 -7.22 0.98
C ALA A 122 -10.60 -7.45 0.04
N PRO A 123 -10.91 -6.59 -0.95
CA PRO A 123 -12.02 -6.86 -1.88
C PRO A 123 -11.80 -8.11 -2.74
N ILE A 124 -10.55 -8.38 -3.16
CA ILE A 124 -10.22 -9.59 -3.92
C ILE A 124 -10.47 -10.84 -3.06
N GLY A 125 -10.06 -10.82 -1.79
CA GLY A 125 -10.32 -11.91 -0.85
C GLY A 125 -11.81 -12.19 -0.67
N GLN A 126 -12.63 -11.15 -0.57
CA GLN A 126 -14.08 -11.28 -0.47
C GLN A 126 -14.70 -11.90 -1.74
N LEU A 127 -14.25 -11.49 -2.92
CA LEU A 127 -14.68 -12.08 -4.19
C LEU A 127 -14.31 -13.56 -4.30
N MET A 128 -13.10 -13.93 -3.89
CA MET A 128 -12.66 -15.33 -3.89
C MET A 128 -13.51 -16.18 -2.96
N GLY A 129 -13.76 -15.71 -1.73
CA GLY A 129 -14.60 -16.43 -0.77
C GLY A 129 -16.05 -16.58 -1.25
N ALA A 130 -16.64 -15.52 -1.83
CA ALA A 130 -17.97 -15.61 -2.41
C ALA A 130 -18.03 -16.55 -3.62
N ALA A 131 -16.98 -16.60 -4.44
CA ALA A 131 -16.91 -17.54 -5.57
C ALA A 131 -16.83 -19.00 -5.10
N GLU A 132 -16.13 -19.27 -4.00
CA GLU A 132 -16.07 -20.60 -3.38
C GLU A 132 -17.45 -21.03 -2.84
N GLU A 133 -18.17 -20.14 -2.15
CA GLU A 133 -19.55 -20.40 -1.70
C GLU A 133 -20.51 -20.70 -2.87
N ILE A 134 -20.38 -19.97 -3.99
CA ILE A 134 -21.17 -20.24 -5.20
C ILE A 134 -20.85 -21.62 -5.77
N ALA A 135 -19.57 -22.01 -5.78
CA ALA A 135 -19.14 -23.32 -6.26
C ALA A 135 -19.69 -24.46 -5.41
N GLU A 136 -19.88 -24.23 -4.10
CA GLU A 136 -20.57 -25.15 -3.18
C GLU A 136 -22.11 -25.15 -3.33
N GLY A 137 -22.66 -24.26 -4.16
CA GLY A 137 -24.08 -24.19 -4.51
C GLY A 137 -24.86 -23.11 -3.76
N ASN A 138 -24.20 -22.27 -2.95
CA ASN A 138 -24.83 -21.13 -2.29
C ASN A 138 -24.90 -19.91 -3.23
N LEU A 139 -25.96 -19.82 -4.03
CA LEU A 139 -26.23 -18.66 -4.89
C LEU A 139 -26.80 -17.44 -4.14
N GLY A 140 -26.89 -17.50 -2.80
CA GLY A 140 -27.38 -16.40 -1.96
C GLY A 140 -26.30 -15.39 -1.57
N VAL A 141 -25.02 -15.75 -1.71
CA VAL A 141 -23.89 -14.90 -1.30
C VAL A 141 -23.80 -13.63 -2.15
N LYS A 142 -23.42 -12.52 -1.50
CA LYS A 142 -23.21 -11.23 -2.15
C LYS A 142 -21.92 -10.62 -1.65
N VAL A 143 -21.19 -9.98 -2.56
CA VAL A 143 -19.99 -9.22 -2.23
C VAL A 143 -20.38 -7.78 -1.97
N ASP A 144 -19.87 -7.19 -0.88
CA ASP A 144 -20.06 -5.78 -0.58
C ASP A 144 -19.28 -4.92 -1.58
N VAL A 145 -19.98 -3.95 -2.18
CA VAL A 145 -19.42 -3.09 -3.21
C VAL A 145 -19.24 -1.69 -2.64
N ASN A 146 -17.99 -1.25 -2.49
CA ASN A 146 -17.69 0.13 -2.11
C ASN A 146 -17.36 0.96 -3.36
N PRO A 147 -18.13 2.02 -3.67
CA PRO A 147 -17.89 2.87 -4.86
C PRO A 147 -16.48 3.46 -4.94
N ALA A 148 -15.82 3.64 -3.78
CA ALA A 148 -14.48 4.18 -3.74
C ALA A 148 -13.44 3.20 -4.36
N ASP A 149 -13.75 1.91 -4.47
CA ASP A 149 -12.82 0.88 -4.95
C ASP A 149 -12.61 0.91 -6.49
N GLY A 150 -13.30 1.82 -7.19
CA GLY A 150 -13.13 2.04 -8.63
C GLY A 150 -13.51 0.80 -9.44
N ASP A 151 -12.59 0.27 -10.23
CA ASP A 151 -12.83 -0.88 -11.11
C ASP A 151 -13.19 -2.17 -10.33
N LEU A 152 -12.70 -2.33 -9.10
CA LEU A 152 -13.09 -3.45 -8.24
C LEU A 152 -14.56 -3.36 -7.83
N ALA A 153 -15.09 -2.14 -7.67
CA ALA A 153 -16.50 -1.94 -7.38
C ALA A 153 -17.37 -2.39 -8.56
N VAL A 154 -16.94 -2.09 -9.79
CA VAL A 154 -17.59 -2.55 -11.02
C VAL A 154 -17.57 -4.07 -11.06
N LEU A 155 -16.41 -4.70 -10.82
CA LEU A 155 -16.28 -6.16 -10.82
C LEU A 155 -17.20 -6.83 -9.80
N GLY A 156 -17.25 -6.31 -8.56
CA GLY A 156 -18.14 -6.81 -7.52
C GLY A 156 -19.62 -6.65 -7.89
N SER A 157 -19.98 -5.54 -8.54
CA SER A 157 -21.35 -5.32 -9.03
C SER A 157 -21.74 -6.31 -10.13
N THR A 158 -20.83 -6.55 -11.10
CA THR A 158 -21.04 -7.52 -12.18
C THR A 158 -21.14 -8.94 -11.64
N PHE A 159 -20.29 -9.30 -10.68
CA PHE A 159 -20.36 -10.59 -9.99
C PHE A 159 -21.72 -10.79 -9.34
N ASN A 160 -22.20 -9.83 -8.54
CA ASN A 160 -23.50 -9.91 -7.89
C ASN A 160 -24.67 -10.04 -8.90
N THR A 161 -24.59 -9.33 -10.04
CA THR A 161 -25.60 -9.45 -11.11
C THR A 161 -25.59 -10.86 -11.72
N MET A 162 -24.43 -11.39 -12.09
CA MET A 162 -24.31 -12.74 -12.65
C MET A 162 -24.86 -13.80 -11.69
N THR A 163 -24.53 -13.72 -10.40
CA THR A 163 -25.01 -14.66 -9.39
C THR A 163 -26.54 -14.55 -9.20
N SER A 164 -27.09 -13.35 -9.26
CA SER A 164 -28.54 -13.13 -9.22
C SER A 164 -29.26 -13.72 -10.42
N GLU A 165 -28.69 -13.59 -11.62
CA GLU A 165 -29.25 -14.20 -12.84
C GLU A 165 -29.18 -15.73 -12.78
N LEU A 166 -28.05 -16.29 -12.36
CA LEU A 166 -27.90 -17.75 -12.15
C LEU A 166 -28.93 -18.28 -11.15
N LYS A 167 -29.16 -17.55 -10.06
CA LYS A 167 -30.18 -17.91 -9.08
C LYS A 167 -31.58 -17.90 -9.69
N SER A 168 -31.94 -16.85 -10.43
CA SER A 168 -33.25 -16.76 -11.10
C SER A 168 -33.46 -17.92 -12.07
N GLN A 169 -32.46 -18.23 -12.91
CA GLN A 169 -32.53 -19.34 -13.86
C GLN A 169 -32.71 -20.69 -13.16
N ARG A 170 -32.00 -20.91 -12.04
CA ARG A 170 -32.18 -22.13 -11.24
C ARG A 170 -33.58 -22.22 -10.66
N ASP A 171 -34.08 -21.12 -10.08
CA ASP A 171 -35.41 -21.07 -9.46
C ASP A 171 -36.51 -21.29 -10.51
N GLU A 172 -36.36 -20.73 -11.71
CA GLU A 172 -37.24 -20.98 -12.86
C GLU A 172 -37.23 -22.45 -13.29
N LEU A 173 -36.05 -23.08 -13.40
CA LEU A 173 -35.93 -24.50 -13.74
C LEU A 173 -36.57 -25.41 -12.68
N VAL A 174 -36.39 -25.08 -11.39
CA VAL A 174 -37.02 -25.82 -10.29
C VAL A 174 -38.54 -25.66 -10.34
N GLY A 175 -39.04 -24.45 -10.56
CA GLY A 175 -40.48 -24.19 -10.72
C GLY A 175 -41.09 -24.92 -11.93
N ALA A 176 -40.38 -24.95 -13.05
CA ALA A 176 -40.80 -25.68 -14.25
C ALA A 176 -40.87 -27.19 -14.00
N ASN A 177 -39.88 -27.77 -13.32
CA ASN A 177 -39.91 -29.19 -12.92
C ASN A 177 -41.08 -29.50 -11.99
N ALA A 178 -41.35 -28.65 -10.99
CA ALA A 178 -42.50 -28.84 -10.10
C ALA A 178 -43.84 -28.83 -10.88
N THR A 179 -43.95 -27.95 -11.88
CA THR A 179 -45.14 -27.89 -12.76
C THR A 179 -45.28 -29.14 -13.64
N LEU A 180 -44.16 -29.70 -14.12
CA LEU A 180 -44.16 -30.94 -14.89
C LEU A 180 -44.58 -32.14 -14.03
N ASP A 181 -44.07 -32.21 -12.80
CA ASP A 181 -44.45 -33.26 -11.85
C ASP A 181 -45.93 -33.20 -11.50
N GLU A 182 -46.48 -32.00 -11.29
CA GLU A 182 -47.92 -31.83 -11.06
C GLU A 182 -48.75 -32.29 -12.27
N ARG A 183 -48.31 -31.97 -13.49
CA ARG A 183 -48.96 -32.44 -14.72
C ARG A 183 -48.90 -33.96 -14.86
N ASN A 184 -47.77 -34.58 -14.54
CA ASN A 184 -47.60 -36.03 -14.61
C ASN A 184 -48.54 -36.72 -13.61
N CYS A 185 -48.58 -36.23 -12.37
CA CYS A 185 -49.47 -36.76 -11.33
C CYS A 185 -50.95 -36.61 -11.72
N PHE A 186 -51.33 -35.46 -12.31
CA PHE A 186 -52.68 -35.25 -12.84
C PHE A 186 -53.03 -36.24 -13.96
N MET A 187 -52.13 -36.42 -14.94
CA MET A 187 -52.35 -37.38 -16.03
C MET A 187 -52.52 -38.81 -15.51
N GLU A 188 -51.70 -39.22 -14.55
CA GLU A 188 -51.76 -40.54 -13.94
C GLU A 188 -53.08 -40.75 -13.16
N ALA A 189 -53.52 -39.73 -12.41
CA ALA A 189 -54.79 -39.75 -11.69
C ALA A 189 -55.99 -39.82 -12.67
N VAL A 190 -55.96 -39.05 -13.76
CA VAL A 190 -57.00 -39.08 -14.80
C VAL A 190 -57.05 -40.45 -15.47
N LEU A 191 -55.91 -40.99 -15.91
CA LEU A 191 -55.86 -42.31 -16.56
C LEU A 191 -56.33 -43.43 -15.62
N SER A 192 -56.02 -43.32 -14.33
CA SER A 192 -56.48 -44.27 -13.30
C SER A 192 -57.98 -44.14 -12.98
N GLY A 193 -58.55 -42.94 -13.13
CA GLY A 193 -59.96 -42.67 -12.86
C GLY A 193 -60.91 -42.97 -14.02
N VAL A 194 -60.39 -43.11 -15.26
CA VAL A 194 -61.22 -43.44 -16.44
C VAL A 194 -61.62 -44.92 -16.40
N THR A 195 -62.92 -45.20 -16.46
CA THR A 195 -63.49 -46.56 -16.48
C THR A 195 -63.15 -47.33 -17.76
N ALA A 196 -62.86 -46.63 -18.85
CA ALA A 196 -62.40 -47.23 -20.10
C ALA A 196 -60.93 -47.70 -20.00
N GLY A 197 -60.63 -48.84 -20.58
CA GLY A 197 -59.25 -49.33 -20.70
C GLY A 197 -58.47 -48.52 -21.73
N VAL A 198 -57.35 -47.93 -21.32
CA VAL A 198 -56.41 -47.19 -22.17
C VAL A 198 -55.12 -47.99 -22.29
N VAL A 199 -54.73 -48.32 -23.51
CA VAL A 199 -53.48 -49.01 -23.85
C VAL A 199 -52.75 -48.19 -24.92
N GLY A 200 -51.57 -47.68 -24.58
CA GLY A 200 -50.65 -47.03 -25.52
C GLY A 200 -49.71 -48.05 -26.16
N VAL A 201 -49.51 -47.94 -27.48
CA VAL A 201 -48.57 -48.78 -28.25
C VAL A 201 -47.63 -47.91 -29.07
N ASP A 202 -46.37 -48.37 -29.23
CA ASP A 202 -45.36 -47.75 -30.08
C ASP A 202 -45.53 -48.11 -31.57
N THR A 203 -44.61 -47.63 -32.41
CA THR A 203 -44.62 -47.87 -33.86
C THR A 203 -44.46 -49.34 -34.25
N ASP A 204 -43.91 -50.18 -33.38
CA ASP A 204 -43.70 -51.62 -33.61
C ASP A 204 -44.81 -52.49 -32.97
N GLY A 205 -45.83 -51.83 -32.41
CA GLY A 205 -46.98 -52.44 -31.72
C GLY A 205 -46.66 -52.90 -30.29
N THR A 206 -45.57 -52.42 -29.69
CA THR A 206 -45.17 -52.71 -28.31
C THR A 206 -45.90 -51.79 -27.34
N VAL A 207 -46.44 -52.36 -26.27
CA VAL A 207 -47.20 -51.60 -25.27
C VAL A 207 -46.25 -50.73 -24.42
N ASN A 208 -46.56 -49.43 -24.31
CA ASN A 208 -45.78 -48.46 -23.51
C ASN A 208 -46.56 -47.84 -22.34
N LEU A 209 -47.89 -47.91 -22.35
CA LEU A 209 -48.76 -47.35 -21.31
C LEU A 209 -49.98 -48.26 -21.14
N VAL A 210 -50.36 -48.57 -19.90
CA VAL A 210 -51.60 -49.31 -19.59
C VAL A 210 -52.21 -48.70 -18.34
N ASN A 211 -53.50 -48.35 -18.39
CA ASN A 211 -54.21 -47.92 -17.18
C ASN A 211 -54.82 -49.11 -16.40
N ARG A 212 -55.16 -48.88 -15.12
CA ARG A 212 -55.72 -49.92 -14.24
C ARG A 212 -57.03 -50.52 -14.76
N SER A 213 -57.86 -49.73 -15.45
CA SER A 213 -59.07 -50.22 -16.10
C SER A 213 -58.75 -51.18 -17.25
N ALA A 214 -57.70 -50.93 -18.04
CA ALA A 214 -57.23 -51.86 -19.07
C ALA A 214 -56.68 -53.15 -18.47
N GLU A 215 -55.94 -53.08 -17.35
CA GLU A 215 -55.52 -54.31 -16.65
C GLU A 215 -56.73 -55.16 -16.22
N THR A 216 -57.77 -54.50 -15.71
CA THR A 216 -58.99 -55.14 -15.21
C THR A 216 -59.81 -55.73 -16.37
N LEU A 217 -59.95 -54.99 -17.47
CA LEU A 217 -60.71 -55.41 -18.65
C LEU A 217 -60.00 -56.49 -19.47
N LEU A 218 -58.67 -56.41 -19.59
CA LEU A 218 -57.85 -57.38 -20.32
C LEU A 218 -57.48 -58.59 -19.46
N GLY A 219 -57.62 -58.50 -18.13
CA GLY A 219 -57.27 -59.57 -17.20
C GLY A 219 -55.76 -59.83 -17.08
N VAL A 220 -54.91 -58.90 -17.55
CA VAL A 220 -53.45 -59.02 -17.55
C VAL A 220 -52.84 -57.84 -16.81
N LYS A 221 -51.92 -58.11 -15.89
CA LYS A 221 -51.19 -57.07 -15.14
C LYS A 221 -50.21 -56.33 -16.05
N GLU A 222 -50.05 -55.03 -15.82
CA GLU A 222 -49.16 -54.09 -16.51
C GLU A 222 -47.75 -54.67 -16.67
N LYS A 223 -47.15 -55.24 -15.62
CA LYS A 223 -45.81 -55.85 -15.67
C LYS A 223 -45.62 -56.91 -16.77
N LYS A 224 -46.70 -57.53 -17.25
CA LYS A 224 -46.66 -58.51 -18.36
C LYS A 224 -47.05 -57.91 -19.71
N LEU A 225 -47.66 -56.72 -19.72
CA LEU A 225 -48.09 -56.02 -20.93
C LEU A 225 -47.00 -55.07 -21.41
N THR A 226 -46.46 -54.23 -20.54
CA THR A 226 -45.48 -53.19 -20.86
C THR A 226 -44.19 -53.79 -21.42
N GLY A 227 -43.69 -53.25 -22.53
CA GLY A 227 -42.50 -53.74 -23.23
C GLY A 227 -42.72 -54.99 -24.09
N THR A 228 -43.96 -55.47 -24.21
CA THR A 228 -44.32 -56.63 -25.04
C THR A 228 -45.21 -56.20 -26.20
N LYS A 229 -45.11 -56.87 -27.36
CA LYS A 229 -46.03 -56.61 -28.48
C LYS A 229 -47.47 -56.90 -28.06
N LEU A 230 -48.37 -55.95 -28.27
CA LEU A 230 -49.78 -56.06 -27.87
C LEU A 230 -50.43 -57.32 -28.44
N VAL A 231 -50.14 -57.63 -29.71
CA VAL A 231 -50.63 -58.83 -30.41
C VAL A 231 -50.16 -60.13 -29.76
N LYS A 232 -49.01 -60.13 -29.11
CA LYS A 232 -48.49 -61.32 -28.39
C LYS A 232 -49.15 -61.47 -27.03
N ALA A 233 -49.44 -60.36 -26.35
CA ALA A 233 -50.03 -60.38 -25.03
C ALA A 233 -51.56 -60.57 -25.07
N VAL A 234 -52.22 -59.99 -26.08
CA VAL A 234 -53.67 -60.11 -26.31
C VAL A 234 -53.94 -60.31 -27.82
N PRO A 235 -53.97 -61.58 -28.29
CA PRO A 235 -54.07 -61.91 -29.73
C PRO A 235 -55.33 -61.37 -30.42
N GLU A 236 -56.40 -61.15 -29.65
CA GLU A 236 -57.69 -60.65 -30.12
C GLU A 236 -57.62 -59.23 -30.69
N PHE A 237 -56.59 -58.45 -30.33
CA PHE A 237 -56.38 -57.10 -30.85
C PHE A 237 -55.62 -57.05 -32.19
N ALA A 238 -55.11 -58.19 -32.69
CA ALA A 238 -54.41 -58.27 -33.96
C ALA A 238 -55.16 -57.68 -35.18
N PRO A 239 -56.47 -57.97 -35.41
CA PRO A 239 -57.20 -57.41 -36.55
C PRO A 239 -57.42 -55.90 -36.41
N TYR A 240 -57.61 -55.40 -35.19
CA TYR A 240 -57.82 -53.97 -34.93
C TYR A 240 -56.54 -53.15 -35.13
N LEU A 241 -55.38 -53.70 -34.74
CA LEU A 241 -54.09 -53.04 -34.96
C LEU A 241 -53.76 -52.89 -36.46
N LYS A 242 -54.01 -53.95 -37.26
CA LYS A 242 -53.85 -53.89 -38.72
C LYS A 242 -54.75 -52.84 -39.37
N ASN A 243 -56.01 -52.78 -38.96
CA ASN A 243 -56.95 -51.79 -39.48
C ASN A 243 -56.52 -50.35 -39.11
N ALA A 244 -55.98 -50.14 -37.92
CA ALA A 244 -55.46 -48.84 -37.49
C ALA A 244 -54.20 -48.42 -38.29
N GLU A 245 -53.28 -49.34 -38.58
CA GLU A 245 -52.12 -49.09 -39.44
C GLU A 245 -52.53 -48.74 -40.88
N GLU A 246 -53.52 -49.43 -41.43
CA GLU A 246 -54.06 -49.16 -42.77
C GLU A 246 -54.76 -47.79 -42.84
N GLN A 247 -55.52 -47.40 -41.80
CA GLN A 247 -56.13 -46.08 -41.71
C GLN A 247 -55.09 -44.96 -41.53
N LYS A 248 -54.04 -45.17 -40.73
CA LYS A 248 -52.94 -44.21 -40.56
C LYS A 248 -52.17 -43.99 -41.87
N LYS A 249 -51.97 -45.05 -42.67
CA LYS A 249 -51.40 -44.94 -44.02
C LYS A 249 -52.29 -44.15 -44.98
N ARG A 250 -53.61 -44.33 -44.93
CA ARG A 250 -54.56 -43.54 -45.72
C ARG A 250 -54.57 -42.07 -45.32
N ALA A 251 -54.64 -41.76 -44.02
CA ALA A 251 -54.61 -40.39 -43.52
C ALA A 251 -53.29 -39.64 -43.80
N ALA A 252 -52.16 -40.36 -43.83
CA ALA A 252 -50.86 -39.78 -44.24
C ALA A 252 -50.72 -39.61 -45.76
N THR A 253 -51.53 -40.30 -46.57
CA THR A 253 -51.54 -40.18 -48.03
C THR A 253 -52.49 -39.06 -48.51
N ASP A 254 -53.51 -38.71 -47.71
CA ASP A 254 -54.43 -37.58 -47.97
C ASP A 254 -53.85 -36.20 -47.54
N GLN A 255 -52.67 -36.17 -46.93
CA GLN A 255 -51.90 -34.94 -46.66
C GLN A 255 -50.69 -34.88 -47.59
N VAL A 256 -50.93 -34.68 -48.89
CA VAL A 256 -49.93 -34.24 -49.87
C VAL A 256 -50.54 -33.16 -50.75
#